data_AF-A0A136PTU2-F1
#
_entry.id   AF-A0A136PTU2-F1
#
_cell.length_a   1.000
_cell.length_b   1.000
_cell.length_c   1.000
_cell.angle_alpha   90.00
_cell.angle_beta   90.00
_cell.angle_gamma   90.00
#
_symmetry.space_group_name_H-M   'P 1'
#
loop_
_entity.id
_entity.type
_entity.pdbx_description
1 polymer ?
#
loop_
_entity_poly.entity_id
_entity_poly.type
_entity_poly.pdbx_seq_one_letter_code
_entity_poly.pdbx_strand_id
1 'polypeptide(L)'
;MTGTAHARKIAFATFVRRALDDARATRAWSGTEVSRRTGVSRQTINRWVRGDWASDPEAERVVAFCEGLGLNPAAAFAALGWDRTAPPRSAPTPPPMDPDVEALLRRLVDPNVSDAEKFHIRETIRYLAYRPTLPLDGRKRGRKAG
;
A
#
# COMPACT_ATOMS: atom_id res chain seq x y z
N MET A 1 16.72 13.92 -11.16
CA MET A 1 16.97 12.72 -10.30
C MET A 1 16.49 12.89 -8.85
N THR A 2 15.78 13.96 -8.47
CA THR A 2 15.30 14.23 -7.09
C THR A 2 14.00 13.50 -6.73
N GLY A 3 13.17 13.13 -7.72
CA GLY A 3 11.89 12.46 -7.50
C GLY A 3 12.02 11.08 -6.84
N THR A 4 13.07 10.32 -7.16
CA THR A 4 13.31 8.99 -6.58
C THR A 4 13.73 9.09 -5.11
N ALA A 5 14.56 10.06 -4.73
CA ALA A 5 14.97 10.27 -3.34
C ALA A 5 13.79 10.68 -2.44
N HIS A 6 12.91 11.57 -2.92
CA HIS A 6 11.71 11.97 -2.19
C HIS A 6 10.72 10.81 -2.06
N ALA A 7 10.56 9.99 -3.10
CA ALA A 7 9.74 8.78 -3.05
C ALA A 7 10.25 7.76 -2.02
N ARG A 8 11.57 7.52 -1.94
CA ARG A 8 12.19 6.66 -0.91
C ARG A 8 11.91 7.16 0.50
N LYS A 9 12.06 8.48 0.73
CA LYS A 9 11.74 9.12 2.01
C LYS A 9 10.29 8.89 2.43
N ILE A 10 9.33 9.09 1.52
CA ILE A 10 7.91 8.84 1.78
C ILE A 10 7.65 7.35 2.06
N ALA A 11 8.23 6.44 1.28
CA ALA A 11 8.03 5.00 1.42
C ALA A 11 8.53 4.52 2.79
N PHE A 12 9.74 4.91 3.18
CA PHE A 12 10.32 4.57 4.47
C PHE A 12 9.56 5.21 5.64
N ALA A 13 9.19 6.48 5.54
CA ALA A 13 8.35 7.15 6.55
C ALA A 13 7.00 6.44 6.75
N THR A 14 6.40 5.94 5.67
CA THR A 14 5.15 5.18 5.71
C THR A 14 5.35 3.81 6.36
N PHE A 15 6.45 3.12 6.06
CA PHE A 15 6.83 1.88 6.73
C PHE A 15 6.98 2.08 8.25
N VAL A 16 7.75 3.09 8.68
CA VAL A 16 7.98 3.35 10.10
C VAL A 16 6.68 3.73 10.82
N ARG A 17 5.82 4.54 10.22
CA ARG A 17 4.50 4.86 10.80
C ARG A 17 3.66 3.61 11.03
N ARG A 18 3.52 2.76 10.01
CA ARG A 18 2.78 1.48 10.14
C ARG A 18 3.37 0.58 11.22
N ALA A 19 4.70 0.45 11.26
CA ALA A 19 5.37 -0.33 12.29
C ALA A 19 5.06 0.16 13.71
N LEU A 20 5.03 1.49 13.92
CA LEU A 20 4.67 2.08 15.22
C LEU A 20 3.19 1.91 15.55
N ASP A 21 2.31 2.09 14.57
CA ASP A 21 0.86 1.91 14.74
C ASP A 21 0.54 0.46 15.09
N ASP A 22 1.18 -0.51 14.43
CA ASP A 22 1.05 -1.94 14.72
C ASP A 22 1.57 -2.28 16.12
N ALA A 23 2.73 -1.75 16.53
CA ALA A 23 3.26 -1.96 17.87
C ALA A 23 2.34 -1.37 18.95
N ARG A 24 1.71 -0.22 18.66
CA ARG A 24 0.74 0.40 19.56
C ARG A 24 -0.56 -0.41 19.63
N ALA A 25 -1.08 -0.89 18.51
CA ALA A 25 -2.33 -1.63 18.45
C ALA A 25 -2.22 -3.04 19.05
N THR A 26 -1.12 -3.74 18.79
CA THR A 26 -0.95 -5.14 19.20
C THR A 26 -0.32 -5.31 20.58
N ARG A 27 0.58 -4.40 20.97
CA ARG A 27 1.39 -4.53 22.20
C ARG A 27 1.27 -3.35 23.15
N ALA A 28 0.43 -2.35 22.83
CA ALA A 28 0.30 -1.11 23.59
C ALA A 28 1.64 -0.37 23.82
N TRP A 29 2.60 -0.54 22.91
CA TRP A 29 3.92 0.07 23.07
C TRP A 29 3.88 1.57 22.82
N SER A 30 4.39 2.33 23.79
CA SER A 30 4.62 3.77 23.64
C SER A 30 5.92 4.01 22.85
N GLY A 31 6.09 5.23 22.31
CA GLY A 31 7.35 5.58 21.64
C GLY A 31 8.59 5.45 22.52
N THR A 32 8.45 5.59 23.85
CA THR A 32 9.56 5.33 24.80
C THR A 32 9.88 3.84 24.86
N GLU A 33 8.84 3.00 24.88
CA GLU A 33 8.98 1.54 24.92
C GLU A 33 9.64 1.01 23.64
N VAL A 34 9.23 1.52 22.49
CA VAL A 34 9.86 1.20 21.20
C VAL A 34 11.33 1.59 21.20
N SER A 35 11.66 2.78 21.72
CA SER A 35 13.04 3.24 21.80
C SER A 35 13.90 2.34 22.69
N ARG A 36 13.37 1.93 23.85
CA ARG A 36 14.03 1.00 24.78
C ARG A 36 14.25 -0.38 24.16
N ARG A 37 13.25 -0.89 23.44
CA ARG A 37 13.27 -2.24 22.81
C ARG A 37 14.20 -2.31 21.61
N THR A 38 14.24 -1.27 20.80
CA THR A 38 14.99 -1.23 19.53
C THR A 38 16.39 -0.66 19.68
N GLY A 39 16.70 0.01 20.80
CA GLY A 39 17.94 0.76 20.97
C GLY A 39 18.03 2.04 20.12
N VAL A 40 17.01 2.34 19.31
CA VAL A 40 16.96 3.53 18.46
C VAL A 40 16.29 4.66 19.21
N SER A 41 16.91 5.84 19.27
CA SER A 41 16.37 7.00 19.99
C SER A 41 15.03 7.47 19.39
N ARG A 42 14.14 7.99 20.23
CA ARG A 42 12.86 8.59 19.77
C ARG A 42 13.08 9.71 18.75
N GLN A 43 14.18 10.47 18.89
CA GLN A 43 14.51 11.53 17.94
C GLN A 43 14.80 10.97 16.55
N THR A 44 15.59 9.90 16.47
CA THR A 44 15.89 9.22 15.20
C THR A 44 14.62 8.63 14.57
N ILE A 45 13.78 7.97 15.37
CA ILE A 45 12.50 7.41 14.89
C ILE A 45 11.58 8.53 14.37
N ASN A 46 11.43 9.63 15.12
CA ASN A 46 10.62 10.77 14.69
C ASN A 46 11.14 11.41 13.41
N ARG A 47 12.47 11.47 13.23
CA ARG A 47 13.10 11.95 11.99
C ARG A 47 12.75 11.05 10.80
N TRP A 48 12.75 9.73 11.00
CA TRP A 48 12.35 8.77 9.96
C TRP A 48 10.87 8.91 9.60
N VAL A 49 9.98 9.08 10.60
CA VAL A 49 8.55 9.31 10.39
C VAL A 49 8.27 10.56 9.56
N ARG A 50 9.08 11.62 9.74
CA ARG A 50 8.96 12.87 8.99
C ARG A 50 9.61 12.82 7.60
N GLY A 51 10.45 11.82 7.32
CA GLY A 51 11.28 11.78 6.12
C GLY A 51 12.36 12.88 6.08
N ASP A 52 12.62 13.54 7.21
CA ASP A 52 13.46 14.73 7.32
C ASP A 52 14.90 14.37 7.73
N TRP A 53 15.51 13.46 6.98
CA TRP A 53 16.89 13.05 7.18
C TRP A 53 17.78 13.56 6.03
N ALA A 54 18.91 14.15 6.40
CA ALA A 54 19.89 14.71 5.45
C ALA A 54 20.71 13.61 4.76
N SER A 55 21.04 12.55 5.49
CA SER A 55 21.75 11.37 5.01
C SER A 55 20.87 10.13 5.16
N ASP A 56 21.10 9.16 4.28
CA ASP A 56 20.47 7.84 4.34
C ASP A 56 20.61 7.26 5.78
N PRO A 57 19.56 6.62 6.33
CA PRO A 57 19.63 6.01 7.66
C PRO A 57 20.78 5.01 7.79
N GLU A 58 21.25 4.75 9.01
CA GLU A 58 22.26 3.70 9.24
C GLU A 58 21.60 2.32 9.16
N ALA A 59 22.17 1.42 8.36
CA ALA A 59 21.62 0.08 8.16
C ALA A 59 21.48 -0.71 9.46
N GLU A 60 22.48 -0.64 10.34
CA GLU A 60 22.45 -1.28 11.66
C GLU A 60 21.27 -0.80 12.51
N ARG A 61 20.98 0.51 12.49
CA ARG A 61 19.83 1.09 13.22
C ARG A 61 18.50 0.64 12.62
N VAL A 62 18.42 0.49 11.31
CA VAL A 62 17.21 0.00 10.63
C VAL A 62 16.97 -1.49 10.98
N VAL A 63 18.04 -2.30 11.03
CA VAL A 63 17.96 -3.70 11.47
C VAL A 63 17.51 -3.77 12.92
N ALA A 64 18.17 -3.06 13.84
CA ALA A 64 17.82 -3.05 15.26
C ALA A 64 16.37 -2.58 15.52
N PHE A 65 15.89 -1.60 14.75
CA PHE A 65 14.49 -1.18 14.75
C PHE A 65 13.54 -2.31 14.34
N CYS A 66 13.84 -3.01 13.25
CA CYS A 66 13.01 -4.10 12.77
C CYS A 66 13.01 -5.28 13.75
N GLU A 67 14.18 -5.72 14.19
CA GLU A 67 14.34 -6.83 15.14
C GLU A 67 13.67 -6.53 16.48
N GLY A 68 13.84 -5.32 17.03
CA GLY A 68 13.20 -4.92 18.29
C GLY A 68 11.66 -4.88 18.20
N LEU A 69 11.10 -4.77 17.00
CA LEU A 69 9.66 -4.87 16.74
C LEU A 69 9.22 -6.27 16.30
N GLY A 70 10.15 -7.17 15.94
CA GLY A 70 9.85 -8.47 15.34
C GLY A 70 9.43 -8.39 13.87
N LEU A 71 9.91 -7.38 13.15
CA LEU A 71 9.67 -7.15 11.72
C LEU A 71 10.86 -7.67 10.91
N ASN A 72 10.61 -8.03 9.64
CA ASN A 72 11.67 -8.43 8.72
C ASN A 72 12.42 -7.18 8.18
N PRO A 73 13.75 -7.04 8.40
CA PRO A 73 14.55 -5.91 7.90
C PRO A 73 14.49 -5.73 6.37
N ALA A 74 14.26 -6.79 5.60
CA ALA A 74 14.15 -6.72 4.14
C ALA A 74 13.02 -5.75 3.69
N ALA A 75 11.92 -5.67 4.44
CA ALA A 75 10.83 -4.74 4.12
C ALA A 75 11.25 -3.27 4.27
N ALA A 76 12.12 -2.97 5.24
CA ALA A 76 12.68 -1.64 5.45
C ALA A 76 13.70 -1.29 4.36
N PHE A 77 14.57 -2.23 3.99
CA PHE A 77 15.56 -2.05 2.93
C PHE A 77 14.92 -1.85 1.54
N ALA A 78 13.83 -2.57 1.25
CA ALA A 78 13.04 -2.35 0.05
C ALA A 78 12.42 -0.94 0.02
N ALA A 79 11.92 -0.43 1.15
CA ALA A 79 11.39 0.93 1.26
C ALA A 79 12.48 2.01 1.07
N LEU A 80 13.71 1.70 1.48
CA LEU A 80 14.90 2.55 1.31
C LEU A 80 15.54 2.42 -0.07
N GLY A 81 15.08 1.48 -0.90
CA GLY A 81 15.66 1.18 -2.21
C GLY A 81 17.12 0.69 -2.13
N TRP A 82 17.53 0.14 -0.99
CA TRP A 82 18.87 -0.42 -0.79
C TRP A 82 18.98 -1.86 -1.28
N ASP A 83 17.85 -2.51 -1.47
CA ASP A 83 17.82 -3.84 -2.07
C ASP A 83 17.97 -3.69 -3.60
N ARG A 84 19.18 -3.99 -4.11
CA ARG A 84 19.46 -4.06 -5.56
C ARG A 84 18.95 -5.38 -6.17
N THR A 85 18.50 -6.32 -5.35
CA THR A 85 18.07 -7.68 -5.71
C THR A 85 16.57 -7.93 -5.48
N ALA A 86 15.88 -7.06 -4.76
CA ALA A 86 14.42 -7.16 -4.60
C ALA A 86 13.74 -6.88 -5.95
N PRO A 87 12.93 -7.82 -6.47
CA PRO A 87 12.01 -7.47 -7.54
C PRO A 87 11.12 -6.31 -7.07
N PRO A 88 10.76 -5.37 -7.96
CA PRO A 88 9.84 -4.29 -7.63
C PRO A 88 8.62 -4.91 -6.97
N ARG A 89 8.26 -4.38 -5.79
CA ARG A 89 7.16 -4.87 -4.96
C ARG A 89 5.96 -5.19 -5.85
N SER A 90 5.60 -6.47 -5.95
CA SER A 90 4.25 -6.83 -6.39
C SER A 90 3.30 -6.16 -5.41
N ALA A 91 2.45 -5.28 -5.92
CA ALA A 91 1.36 -4.69 -5.17
C ALA A 91 0.64 -5.80 -4.38
N PRO A 92 0.07 -5.52 -3.18
CA PRO A 92 -0.71 -6.51 -2.45
C PRO A 92 -1.65 -7.18 -3.44
N THR A 93 -1.56 -8.52 -3.56
CA THR A 93 -2.39 -9.29 -4.49
C THR A 93 -3.83 -8.82 -4.27
N PRO A 94 -4.45 -8.14 -5.25
CA PRO A 94 -5.83 -7.76 -5.11
C PRO A 94 -6.63 -9.04 -4.80
N PRO A 95 -7.74 -8.95 -4.04
CA PRO A 95 -8.64 -10.10 -3.90
C PRO A 95 -8.86 -10.74 -5.28
N PRO A 96 -8.98 -12.09 -5.38
CA PRO A 96 -9.03 -12.78 -6.66
C PRO A 96 -10.05 -12.07 -7.55
N MET A 97 -9.52 -11.43 -8.59
CA MET A 97 -10.30 -10.57 -9.46
C MET A 97 -11.10 -11.47 -10.39
N ASP A 98 -12.31 -11.03 -10.74
CA ASP A 98 -13.11 -11.75 -11.71
C ASP A 98 -12.30 -11.92 -13.02
N PRO A 99 -12.29 -13.12 -13.64
CA PRO A 99 -11.48 -13.40 -14.83
C PRO A 99 -11.78 -12.44 -15.99
N ASP A 100 -13.02 -11.96 -16.10
CA ASP A 100 -13.39 -11.02 -17.16
C ASP A 100 -12.81 -9.63 -16.89
N VAL A 101 -12.78 -9.21 -15.61
CA VAL A 101 -12.13 -7.95 -15.21
C VAL A 101 -10.62 -8.03 -15.44
N GLU A 102 -10.00 -9.18 -15.17
CA GLU A 102 -8.58 -9.39 -15.47
C GLU A 102 -8.30 -9.34 -16.98
N ALA A 103 -9.14 -9.97 -17.80
CA ALA A 103 -9.02 -9.91 -19.26
C ALA A 103 -9.14 -8.47 -19.80
N LEU A 104 -10.05 -7.65 -19.23
CA LEU A 104 -10.19 -6.24 -19.58
C LEU A 104 -8.93 -5.44 -19.22
N LEU A 105 -8.35 -5.65 -18.03
CA LEU A 105 -7.10 -4.98 -17.64
C LEU A 105 -5.93 -5.38 -18.56
N ARG A 106 -5.81 -6.66 -18.91
CA ARG A 106 -4.77 -7.15 -19.83
C ARG A 106 -4.87 -6.46 -21.20
N ARG A 107 -6.07 -6.31 -21.76
CA ARG A 107 -6.27 -5.59 -23.03
C ARG A 107 -5.94 -4.10 -22.93
N LEU A 108 -6.21 -3.47 -21.79
CA LEU A 108 -5.92 -2.04 -21.58
C LEU A 108 -4.42 -1.72 -21.52
N VAL A 109 -3.59 -2.67 -21.08
CA VAL A 109 -2.13 -2.50 -20.99
C VAL A 109 -1.37 -3.07 -22.19
N ASP A 110 -2.01 -3.89 -23.03
CA ASP A 110 -1.39 -4.48 -24.22
C ASP A 110 -1.06 -3.41 -25.27
N PRO A 111 0.22 -3.22 -25.66
CA PRO A 111 0.61 -2.24 -26.67
C PRO A 111 0.06 -2.55 -28.07
N ASN A 112 -0.34 -3.79 -28.36
CA ASN A 112 -0.89 -4.19 -29.65
C ASN A 112 -2.37 -3.85 -29.80
N VAL A 113 -3.05 -3.48 -28.71
CA VAL A 113 -4.45 -3.04 -28.74
C VAL A 113 -4.50 -1.56 -29.10
N SER A 114 -5.33 -1.23 -30.11
CA SER A 114 -5.49 0.14 -30.61
C SER A 114 -6.01 1.10 -29.53
N ASP A 115 -5.64 2.38 -29.65
CA ASP A 115 -6.11 3.41 -28.72
C ASP A 115 -7.64 3.60 -28.76
N ALA A 116 -8.26 3.41 -29.93
CA ALA A 116 -9.70 3.45 -30.09
C ALA A 116 -10.40 2.35 -29.29
N GLU A 117 -9.84 1.14 -29.31
CA GLU A 117 -10.35 -0.01 -28.55
C GLU A 117 -10.15 0.19 -27.05
N LYS A 118 -8.97 0.64 -26.61
CA LYS A 118 -8.72 0.98 -25.20
C LYS A 118 -9.64 2.08 -24.71
N PHE A 119 -9.92 3.08 -25.55
CA PHE A 119 -10.87 4.15 -25.23
C PHE A 119 -12.28 3.60 -25.03
N HIS A 120 -12.77 2.75 -25.94
CA HIS A 120 -14.09 2.13 -25.83
C HIS A 120 -14.23 1.26 -24.58
N ILE A 121 -13.20 0.48 -24.24
CA ILE A 121 -13.17 -0.34 -23.02
C ILE A 121 -13.28 0.56 -21.78
N ARG A 122 -12.47 1.64 -21.68
CA ARG A 122 -12.50 2.56 -20.55
C ARG A 122 -13.85 3.25 -20.39
N GLU A 123 -14.45 3.68 -21.50
CA GLU A 123 -15.74 4.37 -21.49
C GLU A 123 -16.87 3.43 -21.06
N THR A 124 -16.85 2.17 -21.54
CA THR A 124 -17.81 1.15 -21.13
C THR A 124 -17.71 0.84 -19.63
N ILE A 125 -16.48 0.66 -19.11
CA ILE A 125 -16.24 0.45 -17.69
C ILE A 125 -16.76 1.64 -16.88
N ARG A 126 -16.46 2.87 -17.31
CA ARG A 126 -16.93 4.11 -16.66
C ARG A 126 -18.46 4.15 -16.64
N TYR A 127 -19.11 3.91 -17.78
CA TYR A 127 -20.57 3.88 -17.88
C TYR A 127 -21.19 2.87 -16.91
N LEU A 128 -20.64 1.65 -16.83
CA LEU A 128 -21.15 0.60 -15.95
C LEU A 128 -20.90 0.91 -14.47
N ALA A 129 -19.71 1.40 -14.13
CA ALA A 129 -19.31 1.70 -12.75
C ALA A 129 -20.11 2.84 -12.13
N TYR A 130 -20.52 3.82 -12.93
CA TYR A 130 -21.28 4.99 -12.48
C TYR A 130 -22.75 4.94 -12.87
N ARG A 131 -23.26 3.78 -13.32
CA ARG A 131 -24.67 3.66 -13.64
C ARG A 131 -25.49 3.85 -12.36
N PRO A 132 -26.51 4.72 -12.33
CA PRO A 132 -27.43 4.79 -11.20
C PRO A 132 -28.06 3.42 -10.98
N THR A 133 -28.03 2.94 -9.73
CA THR A 133 -28.63 1.67 -9.35
C THR A 133 -30.14 1.76 -9.61
N LEU A 134 -30.66 0.85 -10.44
CA LEU A 134 -32.11 0.73 -10.64
C LEU A 134 -32.74 0.37 -9.28
N PRO A 135 -33.76 1.09 -8.80
CA PRO A 135 -34.52 0.68 -7.64
C PRO A 135 -35.07 -0.73 -7.89
N LEU A 136 -34.76 -1.67 -7.00
CA LEU A 136 -35.41 -2.97 -6.96
C LEU A 136 -36.83 -2.79 -6.38
N ASP A 137 -37.71 -2.11 -7.11
CA ASP A 137 -39.11 -1.98 -6.70
C ASP A 137 -39.84 -3.32 -6.88
N GLY A 138 -39.93 -4.05 -5.76
CA GLY A 138 -41.24 -4.30 -5.18
C GLY A 138 -42.21 -5.22 -5.92
N ARG A 139 -41.77 -6.35 -6.50
CA ARG A 139 -42.70 -7.47 -6.79
C ARG A 139 -42.92 -8.37 -5.57
N LYS A 140 -43.45 -7.79 -4.48
CA LYS A 140 -44.33 -8.51 -3.56
C LYS A 140 -45.76 -8.05 -3.85
N ARG A 141 -46.37 -8.60 -4.92
CA ARG A 141 -47.83 -8.63 -5.01
C ARG A 141 -48.31 -9.57 -3.90
N GLY A 142 -48.87 -8.97 -2.86
CA GLY A 142 -49.44 -9.67 -1.72
C GLY A 142 -50.45 -10.71 -2.19
N ARG A 143 -50.18 -11.95 -1.79
CA ARG A 143 -51.18 -12.99 -1.61
C ARG A 143 -51.86 -12.71 -0.26
N LYS A 144 -53.18 -12.49 -0.28
CA LYS A 144 -54.22 -12.44 0.80
C LYS A 144 -55.09 -11.19 0.60
N ALA A 145 -56.39 -11.15 0.84
CA ALA A 145 -57.49 -12.09 1.07
C ALA A 145 -58.73 -11.17 1.21
N GLY A 146 -59.91 -11.59 0.74
CA GLY A 146 -61.16 -10.83 0.85
C GLY A 146 -62.14 -11.21 -0.24
#